data_AF-A0A067CWR5-F1
#
_entry.id   AF-A0A067CWR5-F1
#
_cell.length_a   1.000
_cell.length_b   1.000
_cell.length_c   1.000
_cell.angle_alpha   90.00
_cell.angle_beta   90.00
_cell.angle_gamma   90.00
#
_symmetry.space_group_name_H-M   'P 1'
#
loop_
_entity.id
_entity.type
_entity.pdbx_description
1 polymer ?
#
loop_
_entity_poly.entity_id
_entity_poly.type
_entity_poly.pdbx_seq_one_letter_code
_entity_poly.pdbx_strand_id
1 'polypeptide(L)'
;MLHAYAPMTDMPSDSRLDREVQPRWRLAFGALCLVVVAMVATVQDRLAFSVDEVKMSLSYDVVVQLAVPRAVLSVPSSNDGVHIKILQVPDMHYIGRPDYHCRDPPHEPCSESNMTSLIGELIDAEKPHLVVFTGDQIEARAVERTADEIKKAIDTYADIAISRQLAWSMVFGNHDEGASFSRKAMIDYIMAKPYALSMAGPDDIGGVGNYQVVAISPETKKIDLALYFIDTGVSGAISAGQKALLRNMSADVAADDAPGLVFYHIPTPDYVVHDGEVLPHGHQGETVSHGPASGLLETLVAMGDVKATFVGHDHLNDYCIARQAIQHCYGGGIGYGEAYGSKGLLRRARVIELTKNATQERITTWLHGAGGVVSKDKYLLFERHF
;
A
#
# COMPACT_ATOMS: atom_id res chain seq x y z
N MET A 1 -11.49 -65.06 32.44
CA MET A 1 -11.47 -65.20 30.98
C MET A 1 -10.43 -64.21 30.48
N LEU A 2 -9.20 -64.62 30.14
CA LEU A 2 -8.80 -65.27 28.86
C LEU A 2 -9.23 -64.36 27.70
N HIS A 3 -8.40 -63.85 26.77
CA HIS A 3 -7.07 -64.20 26.26
C HIS A 3 -6.60 -63.00 25.39
N ALA A 4 -5.33 -62.56 25.43
CA ALA A 4 -4.23 -62.90 24.47
C ALA A 4 -4.38 -62.25 23.07
N TYR A 5 -3.37 -61.78 22.32
CA TYR A 5 -1.90 -61.76 22.38
C TYR A 5 -1.41 -60.81 21.23
N ALA A 6 -0.21 -60.24 21.34
CA ALA A 6 0.57 -59.54 20.29
C ALA A 6 1.24 -60.56 19.32
N PRO A 7 2.27 -60.30 18.45
CA PRO A 7 3.10 -59.09 18.15
C PRO A 7 3.60 -58.98 16.65
N MET A 8 4.71 -58.22 16.44
CA MET A 8 5.71 -58.19 15.31
C MET A 8 5.52 -57.08 14.25
N THR A 9 6.54 -56.34 13.74
CA THR A 9 8.02 -56.38 13.78
C THR A 9 8.61 -55.08 13.17
N ASP A 10 9.92 -54.86 13.37
CA ASP A 10 10.81 -53.75 12.95
C ASP A 10 10.84 -53.32 11.45
N MET A 11 11.11 -52.00 11.25
CA MET A 11 11.92 -51.20 10.25
C MET A 11 12.14 -51.70 8.78
N PRO A 12 12.45 -50.84 7.74
CA PRO A 12 13.07 -49.49 7.76
C PRO A 12 12.54 -48.44 6.74
N SER A 13 13.21 -47.29 6.72
CA SER A 13 13.18 -46.15 5.79
C SER A 13 13.25 -46.46 4.28
N ASP A 14 12.48 -45.75 3.44
CA ASP A 14 12.98 -45.07 2.23
C ASP A 14 11.94 -44.09 1.63
N SER A 15 12.49 -43.05 1.04
CA SER A 15 11.95 -42.00 0.17
C SER A 15 10.93 -42.44 -0.89
N ARG A 16 9.94 -41.57 -1.16
CA ARG A 16 9.59 -41.00 -2.49
C ARG A 16 8.15 -40.45 -2.57
N LEU A 17 8.07 -39.25 -3.15
CA LEU A 17 6.99 -38.68 -3.98
C LEU A 17 5.80 -38.02 -3.26
N ASP A 18 6.01 -36.74 -2.96
CA ASP A 18 5.00 -35.70 -3.21
C ASP A 18 4.55 -35.77 -4.69
N ARG A 19 3.24 -35.92 -4.90
CA ARG A 19 2.60 -35.63 -6.18
C ARG A 19 1.79 -34.35 -6.04
N GLU A 20 2.38 -33.26 -6.51
CA GLU A 20 1.65 -32.07 -6.91
C GLU A 20 0.54 -32.44 -7.90
N VAL A 21 -0.71 -32.11 -7.56
CA VAL A 21 -1.82 -32.13 -8.50
C VAL A 21 -1.77 -30.81 -9.29
N GLN A 22 -1.06 -30.82 -10.42
CA GLN A 22 -1.11 -29.75 -11.41
C GLN A 22 -2.52 -29.68 -12.02
N PRO A 23 -3.15 -28.50 -12.10
CA PRO A 23 -4.54 -28.42 -12.51
C PRO A 23 -4.68 -28.49 -14.05
N ARG A 24 -5.56 -29.40 -14.49
CA ARG A 24 -5.68 -29.90 -15.88
C ARG A 24 -6.13 -28.87 -16.93
N TRP A 25 -6.38 -27.61 -16.57
CA TRP A 25 -6.81 -26.57 -17.52
C TRP A 25 -5.65 -26.01 -18.38
N ARG A 26 -4.40 -26.04 -17.90
CA ARG A 26 -3.25 -25.56 -18.68
C ARG A 26 -2.93 -26.43 -19.91
N LEU A 27 -3.15 -27.74 -19.81
CA LEU A 27 -2.97 -28.67 -20.93
C LEU A 27 -4.10 -28.55 -21.97
N ALA A 28 -5.32 -28.27 -21.53
CA ALA A 28 -6.47 -28.09 -22.43
C ALA A 28 -6.35 -26.80 -23.28
N PHE A 29 -5.82 -25.72 -22.71
CA PHE A 29 -5.59 -24.47 -23.44
C PHE A 29 -4.45 -24.58 -24.44
N GLY A 30 -3.34 -25.25 -24.06
CA GLY A 30 -2.21 -25.50 -24.97
C GLY A 30 -2.57 -26.39 -26.17
N ALA A 31 -3.42 -27.39 -25.96
CA ALA A 31 -3.92 -28.25 -27.04
C ALA A 31 -4.83 -27.50 -28.03
N LEU A 32 -5.66 -26.56 -27.55
CA LEU A 32 -6.54 -25.77 -28.40
C LEU A 32 -5.74 -24.84 -29.33
N CYS A 33 -4.67 -24.20 -28.83
CA CYS A 33 -3.80 -23.34 -29.63
C CYS A 33 -3.07 -24.12 -30.73
N LEU A 34 -2.62 -25.35 -30.46
CA LEU A 34 -1.97 -26.20 -31.46
C LEU A 34 -2.92 -26.65 -32.57
N VAL A 35 -4.20 -26.88 -32.25
CA VAL A 35 -5.23 -27.22 -33.25
C VAL A 35 -5.51 -26.03 -34.17
N VAL A 36 -5.57 -24.80 -33.64
CA VAL A 36 -5.77 -23.59 -34.47
C VAL A 36 -4.57 -23.37 -35.42
N VAL A 37 -3.33 -23.53 -34.94
CA VAL A 37 -2.13 -23.42 -35.79
C VAL A 37 -2.12 -24.49 -36.89
N ALA A 38 -2.51 -25.73 -36.57
CA ALA A 38 -2.59 -26.81 -37.56
C ALA A 38 -3.73 -26.61 -38.58
N MET A 39 -4.86 -26.03 -38.17
CA MET A 39 -5.94 -25.66 -39.10
C MET A 39 -5.53 -24.51 -40.03
N VAL A 40 -4.78 -23.51 -39.55
CA VAL A 40 -4.26 -22.43 -40.41
C VAL A 40 -3.25 -22.97 -41.41
N ALA A 41 -2.35 -23.87 -41.00
CA ALA A 41 -1.39 -24.51 -41.89
C ALA A 41 -2.05 -25.41 -42.96
N THR A 42 -3.12 -26.13 -42.61
CA THR A 42 -3.84 -26.99 -43.58
C THR A 42 -4.74 -26.21 -44.55
N VAL A 43 -5.16 -24.99 -44.20
CA VAL A 43 -5.87 -24.09 -45.11
C VAL A 43 -4.90 -23.42 -46.11
N GLN A 44 -3.65 -23.17 -45.72
CA GLN A 44 -2.62 -22.65 -46.63
C GLN A 44 -2.25 -23.63 -47.76
N ASP A 45 -2.30 -24.95 -47.52
CA ASP A 45 -1.96 -25.96 -48.54
C ASP A 45 -3.03 -26.19 -49.62
N ARG A 46 -4.24 -25.59 -49.50
CA ARG A 46 -5.37 -25.84 -50.43
C ARG A 46 -5.81 -24.66 -51.26
N LEU A 47 -5.15 -23.51 -51.16
CA LEU A 47 -5.41 -22.35 -52.00
C LEU A 47 -4.11 -21.92 -52.66
N ALA A 48 -3.93 -22.30 -53.94
CA ALA A 48 -2.85 -21.82 -54.77
C ALA A 48 -3.01 -20.31 -55.00
N PHE A 49 -2.46 -19.51 -54.08
CA PHE A 49 -2.26 -18.08 -54.26
C PHE A 49 -0.76 -17.82 -54.47
N SER A 50 -0.49 -17.05 -55.52
CA SER A 50 0.83 -16.54 -55.92
C SER A 50 1.52 -15.84 -54.74
N VAL A 51 2.82 -16.09 -54.57
CA VAL A 51 3.64 -15.71 -53.40
C VAL A 51 3.96 -14.20 -53.33
N ASP A 52 3.35 -13.35 -54.17
CA ASP A 52 3.72 -11.93 -54.24
C ASP A 52 2.73 -10.91 -53.62
N GLU A 53 1.62 -11.32 -53.00
CA GLU A 53 0.71 -10.37 -52.33
C GLU A 53 0.07 -10.93 -51.05
N VAL A 54 0.87 -11.17 -50.00
CA VAL A 54 0.36 -11.12 -48.61
C VAL A 54 1.42 -10.47 -47.72
N LYS A 55 1.57 -9.15 -47.84
CA LYS A 55 2.03 -8.32 -46.71
C LYS A 55 0.85 -8.11 -45.77
N MET A 56 0.45 -9.15 -45.04
CA MET A 56 -0.29 -8.94 -43.80
C MET A 56 0.74 -8.57 -42.73
N SER A 57 0.90 -7.28 -42.48
CA SER A 57 1.53 -6.82 -41.25
C SER A 57 0.63 -7.23 -40.09
N LEU A 58 0.88 -8.41 -39.53
CA LEU A 58 0.49 -8.70 -38.16
C LEU A 58 1.46 -7.98 -37.23
N SER A 59 1.46 -6.64 -37.29
CA SER A 59 1.75 -5.80 -36.14
C SER A 59 0.48 -5.78 -35.29
N TYR A 60 0.10 -6.94 -34.75
CA TYR A 60 -0.65 -6.92 -33.53
C TYR A 60 0.39 -6.60 -32.46
N ASP A 61 0.58 -5.31 -32.23
CA ASP A 61 0.99 -4.85 -30.90
C ASP A 61 -0.12 -5.33 -29.96
N VAL A 62 -0.03 -6.59 -29.54
CA VAL A 62 -0.70 -7.04 -28.33
C VAL A 62 0.04 -6.28 -27.23
N VAL A 63 -0.40 -5.05 -26.99
CA VAL A 63 -0.19 -4.39 -25.72
C VAL A 63 -0.91 -5.31 -24.74
N VAL A 64 -0.18 -6.26 -24.17
CA VAL A 64 -0.59 -6.95 -22.97
C VAL A 64 -0.64 -5.85 -21.93
N GLN A 65 -1.78 -5.19 -21.82
CA GLN A 65 -2.06 -4.29 -20.73
C GLN A 65 -2.08 -5.18 -19.51
N LEU A 66 -0.93 -5.28 -18.83
CA LEU A 66 -0.80 -6.02 -17.59
C LEU A 66 -1.95 -5.54 -16.70
N ALA A 67 -2.76 -6.50 -16.23
CA ALA A 67 -3.90 -6.20 -15.38
C ALA A 67 -3.44 -5.27 -14.25
N VAL A 68 -4.12 -4.15 -14.07
CA VAL A 68 -3.78 -3.20 -13.01
C VAL A 68 -3.88 -3.94 -11.67
N PRO A 69 -2.81 -3.95 -10.85
CA PRO A 69 -2.88 -4.51 -9.50
C PRO A 69 -3.84 -3.65 -8.67
N ARG A 70 -5.09 -4.11 -8.56
CA ARG A 70 -6.19 -3.39 -7.92
C ARG A 70 -6.87 -4.24 -6.87
N ALA A 71 -7.00 -3.68 -5.66
CA ALA A 71 -7.87 -4.18 -4.61
C ALA A 71 -9.09 -3.25 -4.44
N VAL A 72 -10.14 -3.78 -3.82
CA VAL A 72 -11.40 -3.05 -3.59
C VAL A 72 -11.60 -2.86 -2.09
N LEU A 73 -11.76 -1.61 -1.67
CA LEU A 73 -12.21 -1.25 -0.34
C LEU A 73 -13.74 -1.27 -0.31
N SER A 74 -14.30 -2.19 0.47
CA SER A 74 -15.74 -2.21 0.77
C SER A 74 -16.06 -1.13 1.80
N VAL A 75 -16.89 -0.16 1.41
CA VAL A 75 -17.40 0.90 2.30
C VAL A 75 -18.90 0.64 2.55
N PRO A 76 -19.39 0.76 3.80
CA PRO A 76 -20.81 0.59 4.08
C PRO A 76 -21.69 1.60 3.33
N SER A 77 -22.86 1.14 2.90
CA SER A 77 -23.93 2.00 2.40
C SER A 77 -24.36 3.05 3.43
N SER A 78 -24.65 4.26 2.97
CA SER A 78 -25.19 5.35 3.80
C SER A 78 -26.22 6.16 3.02
N ASN A 79 -27.31 6.55 3.71
CA ASN A 79 -28.36 7.37 3.12
C ASN A 79 -27.95 8.85 3.00
N ASP A 80 -26.96 9.28 3.76
CA ASP A 80 -26.53 10.69 3.85
C ASP A 80 -25.41 11.04 2.85
N GLY A 81 -25.08 10.09 1.96
CA GLY A 81 -23.98 10.19 1.00
C GLY A 81 -22.78 9.32 1.37
N VAL A 82 -21.69 9.47 0.64
CA VAL A 82 -20.48 8.66 0.79
C VAL A 82 -19.62 9.26 1.91
N HIS A 83 -19.16 8.41 2.82
CA HIS A 83 -18.24 8.76 3.88
C HIS A 83 -17.11 7.73 3.94
N ILE A 84 -15.87 8.17 3.75
CA ILE A 84 -14.69 7.29 3.79
C ILE A 84 -13.68 7.91 4.73
N LYS A 85 -13.32 7.19 5.80
CA LYS A 85 -12.26 7.61 6.72
C LYS A 85 -11.07 6.65 6.64
N ILE A 86 -9.88 7.22 6.55
CA ILE A 86 -8.60 6.51 6.47
C ILE A 86 -7.74 6.97 7.64
N LEU A 87 -7.13 6.03 8.37
CA LEU A 87 -6.10 6.32 9.35
C LEU A 87 -4.73 6.00 8.75
N GLN A 88 -3.91 7.03 8.55
CA GLN A 88 -2.52 6.90 8.11
C GLN A 88 -1.61 6.70 9.32
N VAL A 89 -0.88 5.58 9.34
CA VAL A 89 0.03 5.19 10.43
C VAL A 89 1.45 5.10 9.86
N PRO A 90 2.29 6.13 10.05
CA PRO A 90 3.67 6.17 9.54
C PRO A 90 4.69 5.66 10.57
N ASP A 91 5.82 5.13 10.11
CA ASP A 91 7.07 5.07 10.88
C ASP A 91 6.97 4.37 12.25
N MET A 92 6.47 3.14 12.26
CA MET A 92 6.31 2.35 13.49
C MET A 92 7.63 1.75 14.00
N HIS A 93 8.53 1.34 13.09
CA HIS A 93 9.81 0.68 13.40
C HIS A 93 9.68 -0.50 14.39
N TYR A 94 8.72 -1.40 14.17
CA TYR A 94 8.59 -2.59 15.01
C TYR A 94 9.86 -3.45 14.99
N ILE A 95 10.39 -3.71 16.19
CA ILE A 95 11.36 -4.77 16.51
C ILE A 95 10.61 -6.06 16.90
N GLY A 96 9.31 -6.01 17.17
CA GLY A 96 8.50 -7.19 17.51
C GLY A 96 8.75 -7.70 18.93
N ARG A 97 9.16 -6.80 19.81
CA ARG A 97 9.44 -7.00 21.23
C ARG A 97 8.65 -5.96 22.03
N PRO A 98 7.50 -6.32 22.65
CA PRO A 98 6.65 -5.36 23.34
C PRO A 98 7.32 -4.58 24.48
N ASP A 99 8.38 -5.15 25.07
CA ASP A 99 9.19 -4.57 26.15
C ASP A 99 10.37 -3.71 25.64
N TYR A 100 10.56 -3.58 24.33
CA TYR A 100 11.68 -2.84 23.76
C TYR A 100 11.59 -1.36 24.12
N HIS A 101 12.61 -0.85 24.81
CA HIS A 101 12.62 0.51 25.34
C HIS A 101 12.61 1.57 24.23
N CYS A 102 11.91 2.66 24.49
CA CYS A 102 11.86 3.78 23.56
C CYS A 102 13.18 4.53 23.47
N ARG A 103 13.58 4.82 22.24
CA ARG A 103 14.48 5.93 21.91
C ARG A 103 13.70 7.24 22.03
N ASP A 104 14.30 8.23 22.69
CA ASP A 104 13.73 9.56 22.89
C ASP A 104 12.26 9.56 23.41
N PRO A 105 12.01 8.92 24.57
CA PRO A 105 10.67 8.66 25.06
C PRO A 105 9.90 9.95 25.39
N PRO A 106 8.62 10.08 24.97
CA PRO A 106 7.77 11.22 25.35
C PRO A 106 7.38 11.21 26.83
N HIS A 107 7.42 10.04 27.49
CA HIS A 107 7.16 9.84 28.92
C HIS A 107 7.93 8.59 29.40
N GLU A 108 8.06 8.38 30.71
CA GLU A 108 8.66 7.15 31.28
C GLU A 108 7.71 6.48 32.27
N PRO A 109 7.58 5.14 32.30
CA PRO A 109 8.23 4.17 31.41
C PRO A 109 7.69 4.23 29.97
N CYS A 110 8.50 3.78 29.02
CA CYS A 110 8.15 3.74 27.59
C CYS A 110 8.71 2.50 26.89
N SER A 111 7.86 1.82 26.13
CA SER A 111 8.23 0.66 25.30
C SER A 111 7.42 0.56 24.01
N GLU A 112 7.83 -0.35 23.11
CA GLU A 112 7.12 -0.68 21.85
C GLU A 112 5.62 -0.98 22.07
N SER A 113 5.25 -1.59 23.20
CA SER A 113 3.83 -1.82 23.53
C SER A 113 2.98 -0.55 23.60
N ASN A 114 3.55 0.60 23.97
CA ASN A 114 2.84 1.88 23.97
C ASN A 114 2.39 2.28 22.56
N MET A 115 3.18 1.97 21.53
CA MET A 115 2.80 2.18 20.13
C MET A 115 1.60 1.31 19.75
N THR A 116 1.66 0.01 20.04
CA THR A 116 0.56 -0.92 19.74
C THR A 116 -0.74 -0.47 20.40
N SER A 117 -0.67 -0.04 21.68
CA SER A 117 -1.81 0.52 22.41
C SER A 117 -2.33 1.79 21.76
N LEU A 118 -1.47 2.75 21.44
CA LEU A 118 -1.86 4.01 20.81
C LEU A 118 -2.57 3.77 19.47
N ILE A 119 -2.03 2.93 18.59
CA ILE A 119 -2.67 2.64 17.30
C ILE A 119 -4.06 2.01 17.51
N GLY A 120 -4.18 1.09 18.46
CA GLY A 120 -5.47 0.50 18.84
C GLY A 120 -6.47 1.56 19.32
N GLU A 121 -6.04 2.45 20.22
CA GLU A 121 -6.86 3.57 20.73
C GLU A 121 -7.31 4.51 19.61
N LEU A 122 -6.42 4.86 18.68
CA LEU A 122 -6.73 5.73 17.55
C LEU A 122 -7.73 5.08 16.59
N ILE A 123 -7.57 3.78 16.32
CA ILE A 123 -8.55 3.03 15.51
C ILE A 123 -9.91 3.00 16.21
N ASP A 124 -9.96 2.75 17.52
CA ASP A 124 -11.20 2.66 18.27
C ASP A 124 -11.91 4.03 18.38
N ALA A 125 -11.14 5.11 18.50
CA ALA A 125 -11.64 6.47 18.55
C ALA A 125 -12.13 6.97 17.18
N GLU A 126 -11.34 6.75 16.13
CA GLU A 126 -11.63 7.30 14.80
C GLU A 126 -12.57 6.43 13.98
N LYS A 127 -12.57 5.11 14.21
CA LYS A 127 -13.35 4.12 13.45
C LYS A 127 -13.12 4.26 11.93
N PRO A 128 -11.87 4.17 11.45
CA PRO A 128 -11.58 4.27 10.03
C PRO A 128 -12.18 3.09 9.25
N HIS A 129 -12.45 3.30 7.96
CA HIS A 129 -12.77 2.21 7.02
C HIS A 129 -11.51 1.53 6.49
N LEU A 130 -10.36 2.22 6.51
CA LEU A 130 -9.08 1.70 6.05
C LEU A 130 -7.94 2.21 6.95
N VAL A 131 -7.02 1.34 7.33
CA VAL A 131 -5.72 1.72 7.90
C VAL A 131 -4.66 1.67 6.80
N VAL A 132 -3.89 2.74 6.63
CA VAL A 132 -2.77 2.78 5.68
C VAL A 132 -1.46 2.95 6.44
N PHE A 133 -0.62 1.92 6.40
CA PHE A 133 0.72 1.94 6.99
C PHE A 133 1.73 2.52 5.98
N THR A 134 2.28 3.71 6.23
CA THR A 134 3.06 4.46 5.22
C THR A 134 4.58 4.28 5.30
N GLY A 135 5.04 3.02 5.27
CA GLY A 135 6.46 2.64 5.30
C GLY A 135 7.15 2.74 6.66
N ASP A 136 8.27 2.03 6.77
CA ASP A 136 9.05 1.85 8.00
C ASP A 136 8.21 1.26 9.14
N GLN A 137 7.46 0.21 8.81
CA GLN A 137 6.68 -0.54 9.78
C GLN A 137 7.56 -1.48 10.60
N ILE A 138 8.67 -1.90 10.02
CA ILE A 138 9.65 -2.79 10.63
C ILE A 138 10.98 -2.08 10.67
N GLU A 139 11.69 -2.28 11.79
CA GLU A 139 13.10 -1.93 11.87
C GLU A 139 13.96 -3.15 11.55
N ALA A 140 14.54 -3.17 10.34
CA ALA A 140 15.40 -4.24 9.86
C ALA A 140 16.86 -3.79 9.58
N ARG A 141 17.24 -2.57 9.96
CA ARG A 141 18.58 -1.99 9.72
C ARG A 141 19.39 -1.80 11.00
N ALA A 142 18.77 -1.25 12.04
CA ALA A 142 19.42 -0.98 13.32
C ALA A 142 19.66 -2.27 14.12
N VAL A 143 18.79 -3.27 13.92
CA VAL A 143 18.83 -4.56 14.60
C VAL A 143 18.78 -5.66 13.55
N GLU A 144 19.73 -6.59 13.61
CA GLU A 144 19.69 -7.79 12.76
C GLU A 144 18.57 -8.71 13.25
N ARG A 145 17.74 -9.17 12.32
CA ARG A 145 16.55 -9.98 12.62
C ARG A 145 16.50 -11.19 11.73
N THR A 146 15.95 -12.28 12.21
CA THR A 146 15.61 -13.45 11.40
C THR A 146 14.33 -13.21 10.60
N ALA A 147 14.10 -13.99 9.55
CA ALA A 147 12.86 -13.90 8.77
C ALA A 147 11.60 -14.14 9.62
N ASP A 148 11.68 -15.02 10.63
CA ASP A 148 10.54 -15.32 11.51
C ASP A 148 10.25 -14.19 12.49
N GLU A 149 11.28 -13.47 12.97
CA GLU A 149 11.09 -12.26 13.75
C GLU A 149 10.43 -11.17 12.91
N ILE A 150 10.86 -10.96 11.67
CA ILE A 150 10.24 -9.99 10.75
C ILE A 150 8.77 -10.35 10.52
N LYS A 151 8.45 -11.62 10.23
CA LYS A 151 7.05 -12.08 10.11
C LYS A 151 6.24 -11.82 11.38
N LYS A 152 6.82 -12.06 12.56
CA LYS A 152 6.15 -11.76 13.84
C LYS A 152 5.88 -10.27 14.03
N ALA A 153 6.78 -9.39 13.57
CA ALA A 153 6.53 -7.95 13.58
C ALA A 153 5.39 -7.58 12.61
N ILE A 154 5.36 -8.19 11.41
CA ILE A 154 4.25 -8.06 10.46
C ILE A 154 2.92 -8.46 11.12
N ASP A 155 2.90 -9.63 11.74
CA ASP A 155 1.72 -10.14 12.45
C ASP A 155 1.28 -9.17 13.55
N THR A 156 2.22 -8.66 14.34
CA THR A 156 1.94 -7.77 15.47
C THR A 156 1.20 -6.51 15.03
N TYR A 157 1.69 -5.81 14.00
CA TYR A 157 1.03 -4.58 13.57
C TYR A 157 -0.25 -4.85 12.76
N ALA A 158 -0.27 -5.91 11.96
CA ALA A 158 -1.44 -6.29 11.17
C ALA A 158 -2.60 -6.70 12.10
N ASP A 159 -2.31 -7.40 13.20
CA ASP A 159 -3.29 -7.88 14.17
C ASP A 159 -4.10 -6.75 14.81
N ILE A 160 -3.55 -5.53 14.88
CA ILE A 160 -4.29 -4.36 15.38
C ILE A 160 -5.51 -4.08 14.50
N ALA A 161 -5.38 -4.19 13.18
CA ALA A 161 -6.49 -4.05 12.22
C ALA A 161 -7.29 -5.35 12.07
N ILE A 162 -6.62 -6.50 11.97
CA ILE A 162 -7.26 -7.81 11.74
C ILE A 162 -8.22 -8.18 12.88
N SER A 163 -7.83 -7.95 14.13
CA SER A 163 -8.68 -8.22 15.30
C SER A 163 -9.97 -7.40 15.31
N ARG A 164 -10.00 -6.29 14.56
CA ARG A 164 -11.15 -5.41 14.36
C ARG A 164 -11.86 -5.62 13.02
N GLN A 165 -11.43 -6.62 12.24
CA GLN A 165 -11.93 -6.92 10.90
C GLN A 165 -11.83 -5.72 9.94
N LEU A 166 -10.80 -4.89 10.12
CA LEU A 166 -10.59 -3.69 9.33
C LEU A 166 -9.68 -3.96 8.14
N ALA A 167 -10.06 -3.40 7.00
CA ALA A 167 -9.19 -3.36 5.83
C ALA A 167 -7.93 -2.57 6.15
N TRP A 168 -6.79 -3.04 5.65
CA TRP A 168 -5.53 -2.35 5.81
C TRP A 168 -4.63 -2.51 4.59
N SER A 169 -3.73 -1.56 4.40
CA SER A 169 -2.84 -1.49 3.25
C SER A 169 -1.51 -0.87 3.68
N MET A 170 -0.44 -1.05 2.89
CA MET A 170 0.86 -0.50 3.22
C MET A 170 1.73 -0.13 2.01
N VAL A 171 2.59 0.86 2.19
CA VAL A 171 3.78 1.05 1.33
C VAL A 171 5.03 0.67 2.09
N PHE A 172 6.06 0.23 1.38
CA PHE A 172 7.37 -0.02 1.98
C PHE A 172 8.13 1.29 2.21
N GLY A 173 8.87 1.33 3.31
CA GLY A 173 9.90 2.30 3.57
C GLY A 173 11.31 1.72 3.45
N ASN A 174 12.32 2.53 3.78
CA ASN A 174 13.71 2.13 3.67
C ASN A 174 14.15 1.16 4.77
N HIS A 175 13.54 1.18 5.96
CA HIS A 175 13.86 0.29 7.08
C HIS A 175 13.20 -1.08 7.00
N ASP A 176 12.14 -1.23 6.20
CA ASP A 176 11.36 -2.48 6.15
C ASP A 176 12.14 -3.68 5.61
N GLU A 177 13.03 -3.46 4.63
CA GLU A 177 13.82 -4.54 4.03
C GLU A 177 15.22 -4.65 4.68
N GLY A 178 15.52 -5.84 5.21
CA GLY A 178 16.82 -6.21 5.76
C GLY A 178 17.41 -7.45 5.08
N ALA A 179 18.54 -7.95 5.59
CA ALA A 179 19.29 -9.05 4.95
C ALA A 179 18.56 -10.41 4.95
N SER A 180 17.64 -10.64 5.88
CA SER A 180 17.06 -11.96 6.17
C SER A 180 15.69 -12.21 5.55
N PHE A 181 14.98 -11.17 5.10
CA PHE A 181 13.66 -11.30 4.49
C PHE A 181 13.47 -10.20 3.44
N SER A 182 13.45 -10.62 2.18
CA SER A 182 13.40 -9.68 1.05
C SER A 182 12.04 -9.01 0.95
N ARG A 183 12.01 -7.81 0.36
CA ARG A 183 10.77 -7.06 0.12
C ARG A 183 9.75 -7.85 -0.70
N LYS A 184 10.21 -8.70 -1.63
CA LYS A 184 9.34 -9.62 -2.39
C LYS A 184 8.72 -10.70 -1.50
N ALA A 185 9.52 -11.35 -0.66
CA ALA A 185 8.98 -12.34 0.28
C ALA A 185 8.05 -11.69 1.33
N MET A 186 8.34 -10.45 1.73
CA MET A 186 7.48 -9.67 2.62
C MET A 186 6.12 -9.39 2.01
N ILE A 187 6.06 -8.85 0.78
CA ILE A 187 4.76 -8.51 0.17
C ILE A 187 3.91 -9.77 -0.03
N ASP A 188 4.52 -10.90 -0.43
CA ASP A 188 3.82 -12.17 -0.58
C ASP A 188 3.20 -12.63 0.76
N TYR A 189 3.95 -12.45 1.86
CA TYR A 189 3.48 -12.76 3.20
C TYR A 189 2.36 -11.83 3.67
N ILE A 190 2.47 -10.53 3.38
CA ILE A 190 1.49 -9.49 3.72
C ILE A 190 0.17 -9.71 2.96
N MET A 191 0.24 -9.99 1.65
CA MET A 191 -0.92 -10.25 0.81
C MET A 191 -1.74 -11.45 1.27
N ALA A 192 -1.12 -12.42 1.93
CA ALA A 192 -1.78 -13.60 2.47
C ALA A 192 -2.54 -13.33 3.79
N LYS A 193 -2.41 -12.13 4.37
CA LYS A 193 -3.03 -11.80 5.65
C LYS A 193 -4.51 -11.43 5.49
N PRO A 194 -5.37 -11.76 6.48
CA PRO A 194 -6.75 -11.31 6.49
C PRO A 194 -6.87 -9.79 6.33
N TYR A 195 -7.86 -9.37 5.54
CA TYR A 195 -8.20 -7.95 5.30
C TYR A 195 -7.09 -7.09 4.67
N ALA A 196 -5.97 -7.67 4.25
CA ALA A 196 -4.93 -6.96 3.53
C ALA A 196 -5.41 -6.58 2.13
N LEU A 197 -5.27 -5.31 1.79
CA LEU A 197 -5.52 -4.75 0.45
C LEU A 197 -4.20 -4.43 -0.28
N SER A 198 -3.06 -4.63 0.39
CA SER A 198 -1.75 -4.49 -0.24
C SER A 198 -1.58 -5.49 -1.38
N MET A 199 -0.92 -5.07 -2.46
CA MET A 199 -0.62 -5.95 -3.60
C MET A 199 0.81 -5.78 -4.07
N ALA A 200 1.37 -6.85 -4.64
CA ALA A 200 2.55 -6.74 -5.48
C ALA A 200 2.19 -5.98 -6.76
N GLY A 201 3.11 -5.13 -7.20
CA GLY A 201 3.05 -4.46 -8.49
C GLY A 201 3.69 -5.30 -9.61
N PRO A 202 3.68 -4.78 -10.85
CA PRO A 202 4.47 -5.35 -11.94
C PRO A 202 5.95 -5.45 -11.57
N ASP A 203 6.61 -6.50 -12.05
CA ASP A 203 8.06 -6.60 -11.95
C ASP A 203 8.75 -5.54 -12.85
N ASP A 204 10.03 -5.28 -12.59
CA ASP A 204 10.92 -4.43 -13.41
C ASP A 204 10.53 -2.95 -13.58
N ILE A 205 9.54 -2.45 -12.83
CA ILE A 205 9.20 -1.02 -12.80
C ILE A 205 9.82 -0.26 -11.62
N GLY A 206 10.56 -0.91 -10.74
CA GLY A 206 11.09 -0.29 -9.51
C GLY A 206 10.14 -0.45 -8.32
N GLY A 207 10.69 -0.78 -7.16
CA GLY A 207 9.92 -1.24 -6.01
C GLY A 207 9.21 -2.58 -6.28
N VAL A 208 8.49 -3.07 -5.28
CA VAL A 208 7.70 -4.31 -5.32
C VAL A 208 6.23 -4.04 -5.04
N GLY A 209 5.92 -3.09 -4.14
CA GLY A 209 4.54 -2.77 -3.74
C GLY A 209 3.97 -1.56 -4.48
N ASN A 210 3.66 -1.69 -5.78
CA ASN A 210 3.04 -0.62 -6.57
C ASN A 210 1.63 -1.02 -7.04
N TYR A 211 0.58 -0.40 -6.50
CA TYR A 211 -0.78 -0.86 -6.72
C TYR A 211 -1.84 0.22 -6.46
N GLN A 212 -3.09 -0.14 -6.74
CA GLN A 212 -4.26 0.70 -6.52
C GLN A 212 -5.23 0.04 -5.54
N VAL A 213 -5.85 0.84 -4.68
CA VAL A 213 -7.06 0.45 -3.94
C VAL A 213 -8.16 1.41 -4.35
N VAL A 214 -9.33 0.90 -4.71
CA VAL A 214 -10.49 1.72 -5.04
C VAL A 214 -11.62 1.50 -4.04
N ALA A 215 -12.21 2.57 -3.56
CA ALA A 215 -13.48 2.49 -2.82
C ALA A 215 -14.62 2.56 -3.83
N ILE A 216 -15.50 1.56 -3.81
CA ILE A 216 -16.62 1.46 -4.74
C ILE A 216 -17.93 1.66 -3.98
N SER A 217 -18.79 2.55 -4.49
CA SER A 217 -20.15 2.73 -3.98
C SER A 217 -20.93 1.42 -4.10
N PRO A 218 -21.47 0.89 -3.00
CA PRO A 218 -22.32 -0.29 -3.06
C PRO A 218 -23.60 -0.07 -3.87
N GLU A 219 -24.12 1.15 -3.93
CA GLU A 219 -25.35 1.53 -4.65
C GLU A 219 -25.12 1.73 -6.15
N THR A 220 -24.14 2.56 -6.51
CA THR A 220 -23.96 3.00 -7.90
C THR A 220 -22.95 2.15 -8.67
N LYS A 221 -22.15 1.35 -7.94
CA LYS A 221 -21.00 0.60 -8.47
C LYS A 221 -19.90 1.47 -9.09
N LYS A 222 -19.96 2.79 -8.88
CA LYS A 222 -18.92 3.73 -9.28
C LYS A 222 -17.81 3.79 -8.24
N ILE A 223 -16.62 4.18 -8.69
CA ILE A 223 -15.49 4.48 -7.81
C ILE A 223 -15.73 5.85 -7.18
N ASP A 224 -15.68 5.92 -5.85
CA ASP A 224 -15.78 7.19 -5.10
C ASP A 224 -14.43 7.74 -4.67
N LEU A 225 -13.41 6.88 -4.57
CA LEU A 225 -12.06 7.25 -4.16
C LEU A 225 -11.05 6.28 -4.76
N ALA A 226 -10.02 6.82 -5.39
CA ALA A 226 -8.88 6.04 -5.86
C ALA A 226 -7.66 6.31 -4.97
N LEU A 227 -7.01 5.24 -4.50
CA LEU A 227 -5.80 5.29 -3.70
C LEU A 227 -4.68 4.63 -4.47
N TYR A 228 -3.55 5.31 -4.63
CA TYR A 228 -2.38 4.84 -5.36
C TYR A 228 -1.22 4.64 -4.39
N PHE A 229 -0.55 3.50 -4.47
CA PHE A 229 0.54 3.12 -3.57
C PHE A 229 1.81 2.95 -4.40
N ILE A 230 2.88 3.65 -3.99
CA ILE A 230 4.18 3.61 -4.68
C ILE A 230 5.25 3.18 -3.68
N ASP A 231 6.05 2.20 -4.10
CA ASP A 231 7.19 1.73 -3.35
C ASP A 231 8.45 2.51 -3.76
N THR A 232 8.86 3.44 -2.91
CA THR A 232 10.02 4.32 -3.15
C THR A 232 11.37 3.64 -2.91
N GLY A 233 11.36 2.36 -2.54
CA GLY A 233 12.56 1.60 -2.23
C GLY A 233 13.36 2.22 -1.09
N VAL A 234 14.68 2.10 -1.17
CA VAL A 234 15.62 2.60 -0.15
C VAL A 234 16.06 4.04 -0.40
N SER A 235 16.08 4.48 -1.66
CA SER A 235 16.68 5.75 -2.07
C SER A 235 15.67 6.89 -2.29
N GLY A 236 14.38 6.58 -2.24
CA GLY A 236 13.33 7.55 -2.59
C GLY A 236 13.15 7.73 -4.10
N ALA A 237 13.86 6.96 -4.92
CA ALA A 237 13.80 7.09 -6.37
C ALA A 237 12.49 6.52 -6.93
N ILE A 238 11.79 7.33 -7.73
CA ILE A 238 10.57 6.92 -8.43
C ILE A 238 10.86 6.83 -9.93
N SER A 239 10.68 5.65 -10.48
CA SER A 239 11.07 5.33 -11.84
C SER A 239 10.07 5.85 -12.89
N ALA A 240 10.46 5.80 -14.17
CA ALA A 240 9.53 6.03 -15.28
C ALA A 240 8.41 4.96 -15.34
N GLY A 241 8.72 3.72 -14.98
CA GLY A 241 7.76 2.61 -14.97
C GLY A 241 6.67 2.78 -13.91
N GLN A 242 7.04 3.22 -12.70
CA GLN A 242 6.06 3.55 -11.65
C GLN A 242 5.14 4.69 -12.06
N LYS A 243 5.70 5.76 -12.66
CA LYS A 243 4.90 6.88 -13.19
C LYS A 243 3.99 6.46 -14.35
N ALA A 244 4.43 5.54 -15.22
CA ALA A 244 3.61 4.99 -16.29
C ALA A 244 2.45 4.14 -15.72
N LEU A 245 2.73 3.34 -14.70
CA LEU A 245 1.70 2.57 -14.01
C LEU A 245 0.66 3.50 -13.38
N LEU A 246 1.06 4.55 -12.66
CA LEU A 246 0.12 5.55 -12.10
C LEU A 246 -0.85 6.11 -13.15
N ARG A 247 -0.32 6.52 -14.32
CA ARG A 247 -1.15 7.03 -15.43
C ARG A 247 -2.14 5.98 -15.92
N ASN A 248 -1.72 4.72 -16.04
CA ASN A 248 -2.61 3.62 -16.44
C ASN A 248 -3.71 3.40 -15.40
N MET A 249 -3.37 3.38 -14.11
CA MET A 249 -4.32 3.22 -13.00
C MET A 249 -5.32 4.38 -12.90
N SER A 250 -4.90 5.59 -13.23
CA SER A 250 -5.75 6.79 -13.29
C SER A 250 -6.70 6.76 -14.48
N ALA A 251 -6.22 6.38 -15.67
CA ALA A 251 -7.06 6.26 -16.86
C ALA A 251 -8.25 5.29 -16.65
N ASP A 252 -8.03 4.21 -15.90
CA ASP A 252 -9.07 3.22 -15.58
C ASP A 252 -10.21 3.77 -14.70
N VAL A 253 -9.97 4.82 -13.92
CA VAL A 253 -10.96 5.38 -12.98
C VAL A 253 -11.54 6.71 -13.46
N ALA A 254 -11.03 7.24 -14.58
CA ALA A 254 -11.42 8.54 -15.12
C ALA A 254 -12.92 8.63 -15.45
N ALA A 255 -13.56 7.52 -15.82
CA ALA A 255 -14.98 7.48 -16.16
C ALA A 255 -15.91 7.81 -14.98
N ASP A 256 -15.44 7.60 -13.75
CA ASP A 256 -16.20 7.86 -12.53
C ASP A 256 -15.88 9.23 -11.90
N ASP A 257 -14.88 9.93 -12.44
CA ASP A 257 -14.42 11.25 -11.95
C ASP A 257 -14.15 11.24 -10.43
N ALA A 258 -13.55 10.15 -9.96
CA ALA A 258 -13.20 9.94 -8.56
C ALA A 258 -11.93 10.71 -8.18
N PRO A 259 -11.88 11.40 -7.03
CA PRO A 259 -10.64 11.98 -6.55
C PRO A 259 -9.61 10.90 -6.18
N GLY A 260 -8.34 11.22 -6.40
CA GLY A 260 -7.19 10.36 -6.15
C GLY A 260 -6.35 10.79 -4.95
N LEU A 261 -5.83 9.84 -4.19
CA LEU A 261 -4.82 10.05 -3.14
C LEU A 261 -3.62 9.14 -3.37
N VAL A 262 -2.41 9.63 -3.16
CA VAL A 262 -1.18 8.83 -3.36
C VAL A 262 -0.45 8.64 -2.04
N PHE A 263 -0.05 7.41 -1.74
CA PHE A 263 0.74 7.03 -0.57
C PHE A 263 2.10 6.50 -1.03
N TYR A 264 3.16 6.99 -0.39
CA TYR A 264 4.53 6.51 -0.55
C TYR A 264 5.33 6.90 0.68
N HIS A 265 6.52 6.34 0.87
CA HIS A 265 7.22 6.52 2.15
C HIS A 265 8.17 7.73 2.15
N ILE A 266 9.16 7.75 1.24
CA ILE A 266 10.18 8.81 1.23
C ILE A 266 9.66 10.03 0.46
N PRO A 267 9.68 11.24 1.03
CA PRO A 267 9.18 12.44 0.37
C PRO A 267 9.92 12.75 -0.93
N THR A 268 9.24 13.40 -1.87
CA THR A 268 9.88 14.04 -3.04
C THR A 268 10.39 15.44 -2.66
N PRO A 269 11.24 16.07 -3.49
CA PRO A 269 11.63 17.47 -3.28
C PRO A 269 10.46 18.45 -3.15
N ASP A 270 9.27 18.09 -3.65
CA ASP A 270 8.06 18.91 -3.57
C ASP A 270 7.58 19.16 -2.13
N TYR A 271 8.03 18.35 -1.17
CA TYR A 271 7.77 18.53 0.27
C TYR A 271 8.63 19.60 0.93
N VAL A 272 9.74 20.01 0.31
CA VAL A 272 10.66 20.99 0.88
C VAL A 272 9.92 22.31 1.10
N VAL A 273 9.92 22.79 2.34
CA VAL A 273 9.43 24.13 2.71
C VAL A 273 10.54 25.14 2.44
N HIS A 274 10.24 26.16 1.66
CA HIS A 274 11.16 27.24 1.32
C HIS A 274 10.98 28.46 2.23
N ASP A 275 12.02 29.31 2.29
CA ASP A 275 11.98 30.54 3.08
C ASP A 275 10.78 31.42 2.70
N GLY A 276 10.00 31.80 3.72
CA GLY A 276 8.81 32.63 3.56
C GLY A 276 7.52 31.88 3.26
N GLU A 277 7.56 30.56 3.04
CA GLU A 277 6.36 29.75 2.95
C GLU A 277 5.70 29.57 4.33
N VAL A 278 4.37 29.60 4.35
CA VAL A 278 3.57 29.41 5.55
C VAL A 278 2.94 28.04 5.49
N LEU A 279 3.13 27.24 6.55
CA LEU A 279 2.47 25.96 6.72
C LEU A 279 1.05 26.20 7.28
N PRO A 280 -0.01 25.95 6.51
CA PRO A 280 -1.38 26.20 6.97
C PRO A 280 -1.85 25.17 7.99
N HIS A 281 -1.20 24.00 8.04
CA HIS A 281 -1.55 22.91 8.92
C HIS A 281 -0.31 22.08 9.26
N GLY A 282 -0.15 21.74 10.53
CA GLY A 282 1.01 21.02 11.07
C GLY A 282 2.27 21.89 11.20
N HIS A 283 3.39 21.21 11.36
CA HIS A 283 4.68 21.75 11.76
C HIS A 283 5.79 20.97 11.06
N GLN A 284 6.80 21.71 10.61
CA GLN A 284 8.07 21.12 10.22
C GLN A 284 8.97 21.02 11.45
N GLY A 285 9.19 19.79 11.93
CA GLY A 285 10.05 19.50 13.06
C GLY A 285 11.49 19.18 12.67
N GLU A 286 11.74 18.85 11.39
CA GLU A 286 13.06 18.56 10.86
C GLU A 286 13.20 18.89 9.37
N THR A 287 14.42 18.88 8.86
CA THR A 287 14.69 19.05 7.43
C THR A 287 14.12 17.86 6.65
N VAL A 288 13.49 18.14 5.52
CA VAL A 288 12.93 17.12 4.62
C VAL A 288 14.05 16.23 4.07
N SER A 289 14.00 14.93 4.39
CA SER A 289 14.92 13.93 3.86
C SER A 289 14.34 13.31 2.59
N HIS A 290 14.46 14.02 1.47
CA HIS A 290 13.79 13.62 0.22
C HIS A 290 14.63 12.69 -0.68
N GLY A 291 13.92 11.90 -1.50
CA GLY A 291 14.50 11.17 -2.63
C GLY A 291 14.92 12.09 -3.78
N PRO A 292 15.58 11.58 -4.83
CA PRO A 292 15.96 12.39 -5.99
C PRO A 292 14.74 12.97 -6.71
N ALA A 293 14.96 14.07 -7.45
CA ALA A 293 13.92 14.63 -8.31
C ALA A 293 13.45 13.59 -9.33
N SER A 294 12.14 13.32 -9.33
CA SER A 294 11.55 12.24 -10.12
C SER A 294 10.56 12.72 -11.18
N GLY A 295 10.11 13.97 -11.12
CA GLY A 295 9.02 14.46 -11.96
C GLY A 295 7.64 13.85 -11.61
N LEU A 296 7.48 13.45 -10.33
CA LEU A 296 6.22 12.89 -9.84
C LEU A 296 5.12 13.95 -9.85
N LEU A 297 5.38 15.17 -9.34
CA LEU A 297 4.38 16.24 -9.29
C LEU A 297 3.76 16.50 -10.67
N GLU A 298 4.57 16.62 -11.71
CA GLU A 298 4.09 16.84 -13.09
C GLU A 298 3.25 15.67 -13.59
N THR A 299 3.61 14.44 -13.20
CA THR A 299 2.82 13.24 -13.54
C THR A 299 1.45 13.30 -12.86
N LEU A 300 1.41 13.62 -11.57
CA LEU A 300 0.16 13.66 -10.80
C LEU A 300 -0.75 14.81 -11.25
N VAL A 301 -0.18 15.98 -11.55
CA VAL A 301 -0.93 17.12 -12.11
C VAL A 301 -1.52 16.76 -13.47
N ALA A 302 -0.77 16.05 -14.32
CA ALA A 302 -1.26 15.61 -15.63
C ALA A 302 -2.35 14.53 -15.54
N MET A 303 -2.35 13.70 -14.48
CA MET A 303 -3.44 12.74 -14.23
C MET A 303 -4.74 13.44 -13.86
N GLY A 304 -4.67 14.55 -13.12
CA GLY A 304 -5.80 15.45 -12.83
C GLY A 304 -6.79 14.97 -11.76
N ASP A 305 -6.82 13.67 -11.45
CA ASP A 305 -7.62 13.05 -10.40
C ASP A 305 -6.99 13.22 -9.00
N VAL A 306 -5.66 13.18 -8.89
CA VAL A 306 -4.94 13.24 -7.61
C VAL A 306 -5.05 14.60 -6.93
N LYS A 307 -5.47 14.60 -5.67
CA LYS A 307 -5.67 15.81 -4.86
C LYS A 307 -4.67 15.96 -3.71
N ALA A 308 -4.17 14.85 -3.18
CA ALA A 308 -3.16 14.87 -2.14
C ALA A 308 -2.22 13.66 -2.21
N THR A 309 -1.02 13.84 -1.67
CA THR A 309 -0.04 12.80 -1.43
C THR A 309 0.30 12.72 0.05
N PHE A 310 0.65 11.52 0.52
CA PHE A 310 0.88 11.23 1.93
C PHE A 310 2.16 10.41 2.13
N VAL A 311 3.01 10.87 3.05
CA VAL A 311 4.34 10.29 3.34
C VAL A 311 4.62 10.11 4.82
N GLY A 312 5.67 9.36 5.14
CA GLY A 312 6.27 9.21 6.48
C GLY A 312 7.72 9.70 6.47
N HIS A 313 8.65 8.84 6.92
CA HIS A 313 10.11 8.98 6.86
C HIS A 313 10.73 10.03 7.81
N ASP A 314 10.22 11.27 7.78
CA ASP A 314 10.65 12.34 8.68
C ASP A 314 9.69 12.42 9.89
N HIS A 315 10.03 11.78 11.00
CA HIS A 315 9.11 11.49 12.13
C HIS A 315 8.66 12.74 12.89
N LEU A 316 9.37 13.87 12.74
CA LEU A 316 9.08 15.13 13.40
C LEU A 316 8.20 16.05 12.53
N ASN A 317 8.02 15.71 11.24
CA ASN A 317 7.19 16.48 10.31
C ASN A 317 5.75 15.96 10.31
N ASP A 318 4.78 16.88 10.35
CA ASP A 318 3.35 16.54 10.30
C ASP A 318 2.53 17.55 9.49
N TYR A 319 3.19 18.35 8.65
CA TYR A 319 2.54 19.42 7.91
C TYR A 319 1.93 18.94 6.60
N CYS A 320 1.05 19.78 6.06
CA CYS A 320 0.66 19.75 4.66
C CYS A 320 1.16 21.01 3.96
N ILE A 321 1.63 20.88 2.73
CA ILE A 321 2.02 22.00 1.87
C ILE A 321 1.47 21.83 0.45
N ALA A 322 0.96 22.91 -0.14
CA ALA A 322 0.40 22.89 -1.48
C ALA A 322 1.49 23.13 -2.54
N ARG A 323 1.44 22.33 -3.61
CA ARG A 323 2.22 22.52 -4.83
C ARG A 323 1.25 22.41 -6.01
N GLN A 324 1.10 23.50 -6.75
CA GLN A 324 0.07 23.61 -7.79
C GLN A 324 -1.32 23.30 -7.19
N ALA A 325 -2.00 22.26 -7.69
CA ALA A 325 -3.32 21.83 -7.21
C ALA A 325 -3.27 20.61 -6.26
N ILE A 326 -2.08 20.19 -5.81
CA ILE A 326 -1.89 18.96 -5.03
C ILE A 326 -1.34 19.30 -3.64
N GLN A 327 -1.92 18.70 -2.61
CA GLN A 327 -1.44 18.78 -1.24
C GLN A 327 -0.39 17.69 -0.96
N HIS A 328 0.68 18.05 -0.27
CA HIS A 328 1.77 17.15 0.13
C HIS A 328 1.80 17.08 1.65
N CYS A 329 1.42 15.94 2.23
CA CYS A 329 1.12 15.81 3.66
C CYS A 329 1.97 14.73 4.34
N TYR A 330 2.66 15.08 5.42
CA TYR A 330 3.27 14.09 6.31
C TYR A 330 2.23 13.47 7.23
N GLY A 331 2.37 12.18 7.52
CA GLY A 331 1.53 11.45 8.46
C GLY A 331 1.76 11.79 9.94
N GLY A 332 2.89 12.45 10.25
CA GLY A 332 3.41 12.58 11.62
C GLY A 332 4.38 11.45 11.96
N GLY A 333 4.69 11.28 13.24
CA GLY A 333 5.47 10.14 13.75
C GLY A 333 4.76 9.48 14.90
N ILE A 334 4.35 8.21 14.73
CA ILE A 334 3.63 7.45 15.76
C ILE A 334 4.53 6.50 16.54
N GLY A 335 5.69 6.13 15.97
CA GLY A 335 6.53 5.06 16.49
C GLY A 335 7.01 5.25 17.92
N TYR A 336 7.10 4.13 18.63
CA TYR A 336 7.79 3.98 19.92
C TYR A 336 8.92 2.96 19.74
N GLY A 337 9.61 2.56 20.81
CA GLY A 337 10.71 1.61 20.69
C GLY A 337 11.87 2.21 19.90
N GLU A 338 12.29 1.58 18.81
CA GLU A 338 13.45 2.03 18.02
C GLU A 338 13.15 3.28 17.16
N ALA A 339 11.88 3.59 16.89
CA ALA A 339 11.50 4.80 16.17
C ALA A 339 11.98 6.06 16.92
N TYR A 340 12.78 6.88 16.25
CA TYR A 340 13.20 8.16 16.83
C TYR A 340 12.02 9.12 16.99
N GLY A 341 12.20 10.13 17.85
CA GLY A 341 11.19 11.16 18.07
C GLY A 341 11.70 12.30 18.93
N SER A 342 10.76 13.07 19.49
CA SER A 342 11.08 14.20 20.36
C SER A 342 10.11 14.27 21.53
N LYS A 343 10.64 14.58 22.72
CA LYS A 343 9.84 14.78 23.94
C LYS A 343 8.79 15.88 23.81
N GLY A 344 9.06 16.88 22.98
CA GLY A 344 8.15 18.02 22.75
C GLY A 344 7.05 17.73 21.73
N LEU A 345 7.07 16.57 21.08
CA LEU A 345 6.18 16.22 19.99
C LEU A 345 5.41 14.95 20.32
N LEU A 346 4.09 15.07 20.46
CA LEU A 346 3.23 13.92 20.75
C LEU A 346 3.25 12.93 19.61
N ARG A 347 3.31 11.64 19.94
CA ARG A 347 3.16 10.56 18.96
C ARG A 347 1.77 10.62 18.37
N ARG A 348 1.66 10.54 17.04
CA ARG A 348 0.44 10.88 16.32
C ARG A 348 0.33 10.22 14.95
N ALA A 349 -0.90 10.04 14.51
CA ALA A 349 -1.28 9.63 13.17
C ALA A 349 -2.07 10.72 12.48
N ARG A 350 -2.22 10.58 11.17
CA ARG A 350 -3.07 11.43 10.36
C ARG A 350 -4.37 10.72 10.02
N VAL A 351 -5.48 11.43 10.15
CA VAL A 351 -6.79 10.98 9.68
C VAL A 351 -7.13 11.72 8.40
N ILE A 352 -7.67 11.00 7.43
CA ILE A 352 -8.09 11.51 6.13
C ILE A 352 -9.55 11.13 5.94
N GLU A 353 -10.38 12.08 5.53
CA GLU A 353 -11.82 11.87 5.42
C GLU A 353 -12.35 12.43 4.10
N LEU A 354 -12.96 11.56 3.29
CA LEU A 354 -13.81 11.92 2.17
C LEU A 354 -15.26 11.98 2.64
N THR A 355 -15.94 13.08 2.32
CA THR A 355 -17.41 13.21 2.44
C THR A 355 -17.97 13.65 1.10
N LYS A 356 -19.01 12.98 0.61
CA LYS A 356 -19.69 13.31 -0.64
C LYS A 356 -21.19 13.20 -0.48
N ASN A 357 -21.93 14.24 -0.85
CA ASN A 357 -23.38 14.23 -0.90
C ASN A 357 -23.87 14.81 -2.24
N ALA A 358 -25.18 15.02 -2.38
CA ALA A 358 -25.79 15.49 -3.62
C ALA A 358 -25.30 16.86 -4.12
N THR A 359 -24.66 17.67 -3.27
CA THR A 359 -24.27 19.07 -3.58
C THR A 359 -22.78 19.33 -3.46
N GLN A 360 -22.03 18.44 -2.79
CA GLN A 360 -20.64 18.70 -2.43
C GLN A 360 -19.84 17.42 -2.26
N GLU A 361 -18.56 17.47 -2.65
CA GLU A 361 -17.53 16.49 -2.33
C GLU A 361 -16.32 17.17 -1.70
N ARG A 362 -15.81 16.62 -0.59
CA ARG A 362 -14.71 17.18 0.18
C ARG A 362 -13.75 16.11 0.66
N ILE A 363 -12.47 16.44 0.68
CA ILE A 363 -11.44 15.69 1.39
C ILE A 363 -10.84 16.59 2.47
N THR A 364 -10.86 16.13 3.71
CA THR A 364 -10.27 16.82 4.85
C THR A 364 -9.27 15.93 5.59
N THR A 365 -8.38 16.54 6.37
CA THR A 365 -7.41 15.81 7.18
C THR A 365 -7.16 16.49 8.52
N TRP A 366 -6.78 15.71 9.54
CA TRP A 366 -6.35 16.22 10.84
C TRP A 366 -5.33 15.26 11.47
N LEU A 367 -4.65 15.72 12.51
CA LEU A 367 -3.76 14.89 13.32
C LEU A 367 -4.49 14.42 14.57
N HIS A 368 -4.31 13.15 14.92
CA HIS A 368 -4.78 12.58 16.18
C HIS A 368 -3.59 11.94 16.89
N GLY A 369 -3.23 12.50 18.04
CA GLY A 369 -2.11 12.12 18.86
C GLY A 369 -2.48 11.44 20.17
N ALA A 370 -1.46 10.94 20.86
CA ALA A 370 -1.57 10.31 22.17
C ALA A 370 -2.32 11.18 23.19
N GLY A 371 -3.07 10.52 24.08
CA GLY A 371 -3.89 11.20 25.10
C GLY A 371 -5.14 11.89 24.54
N GLY A 372 -5.57 11.54 23.33
CA GLY A 372 -6.77 12.10 22.68
C GLY A 372 -6.56 13.52 22.16
N VAL A 373 -5.31 13.96 21.99
CA VAL A 373 -4.99 15.29 21.47
C VAL A 373 -5.24 15.30 19.97
N VAL A 374 -6.24 16.06 19.52
CA VAL A 374 -6.56 16.25 18.11
C VAL A 374 -6.09 17.64 17.67
N SER A 375 -5.57 17.78 16.45
CA SER A 375 -5.32 19.11 15.88
C SER A 375 -6.64 19.90 15.87
N LYS A 376 -6.60 21.16 16.31
CA LYS A 376 -7.80 21.97 16.60
C LYS A 376 -8.81 22.02 15.45
N ASP A 377 -8.35 22.01 14.19
CA ASP A 377 -9.20 22.11 13.01
C ASP A 377 -8.88 21.02 11.98
N LYS A 378 -9.93 20.52 11.31
CA LYS A 378 -9.79 19.72 10.09
C LYS A 378 -9.30 20.62 8.97
N TYR A 379 -8.17 20.27 8.35
CA TYR A 379 -7.62 20.95 7.20
C TYR A 379 -8.28 20.48 5.90
N LEU A 380 -8.67 21.42 5.04
CA LEU A 380 -9.31 21.13 3.76
C LEU A 380 -8.25 20.84 2.69
N LEU A 381 -8.28 19.62 2.12
CA LEU A 381 -7.37 19.22 1.04
C LEU A 381 -8.00 19.45 -0.34
N PHE A 382 -9.30 19.21 -0.45
CA PHE A 382 -10.05 19.32 -1.70
C PHE A 382 -11.52 19.59 -1.43
N GLU A 383 -12.14 20.38 -2.29
CA GLU A 383 -13.58 20.66 -2.29
C GLU A 383 -14.06 20.91 -3.72
N ARG A 384 -15.23 20.37 -4.06
CA ARG A 384 -16.00 20.77 -5.24
C ARG A 384 -17.50 20.74 -4.94
N HIS A 385 -18.25 21.47 -5.75
CA HIS A 385 -19.71 21.54 -5.69
C HIS A 385 -20.31 21.00 -6.99
N PHE A 386 -21.47 20.37 -6.90
CA PHE A 386 -22.19 19.74 -8.03
C PHE A 386 -23.40 20.55 -8.48
#